data_AF-A0A7X2NJ38-F1
#
_entry.id   AF-A0A7X2NJ38-F1
#
_cell.length_a   1.000
_cell.length_b   1.000
_cell.length_c   1.000
_cell.angle_alpha   90.00
_cell.angle_beta   90.00
_cell.angle_gamma   90.00
#
_symmetry.space_group_name_H-M   'P 1'
#
loop_
_entity.id
_entity.type
_entity.pdbx_description
1 polymer ?
#
loop_
_entity_poly.entity_id
_entity_poly.type
_entity_poly.pdbx_seq_one_letter_code
_entity_poly.pdbx_strand_id
1 'polypeptide(L)'
;MRRLMRRLATAALMAVCLVSLSACTAKQEDSAAAAAISTDGTPVTDAMGDSLKLSAVSVLGMSNEQLIVQEKLAKAQGDISSARIYRAQLDARGKLGSLKDIDLENAEVVMLADGSYTVSLPVIFRKGTMLYLLNLNMATQEIQAEFTDMGAGETEGSVGALMASASVYSAIGIGTVFAVLIFISLLIACFKLVHKFESGASKKEEPAKAPVKAAAPEGPGNEALSEDSELAAVITAAIAAYEGTSSNGLVVRSIRRVRGSARR
;
A
#
# COMPACT_ATOMS: atom_id res chain seq x y z
N MET A 1 -4.62 -3.03 -50.29
CA MET A 1 -3.40 -2.94 -49.45
C MET A 1 -3.51 -2.00 -48.24
N ARG A 2 -4.00 -0.75 -48.37
CA ARG A 2 -4.11 0.20 -47.24
C ARG A 2 -4.93 -0.29 -46.03
N ARG A 3 -6.01 -1.06 -46.24
CA ARG A 3 -6.82 -1.65 -45.15
C ARG A 3 -6.12 -2.81 -44.42
N LEU A 4 -5.32 -3.60 -45.13
CA LEU A 4 -4.51 -4.68 -44.55
C LEU A 4 -3.34 -4.12 -43.75
N MET A 5 -2.67 -3.07 -44.24
CA MET A 5 -1.61 -2.38 -43.50
C MET A 5 -2.12 -1.70 -42.23
N ARG A 6 -3.34 -1.11 -42.24
CA ARG A 6 -3.96 -0.56 -41.03
C ARG A 6 -4.28 -1.65 -40.00
N ARG A 7 -4.75 -2.83 -40.43
CA ARG A 7 -5.04 -3.97 -39.56
C ARG A 7 -3.77 -4.61 -38.97
N LEU A 8 -2.70 -4.69 -39.76
CA LEU A 8 -1.39 -5.14 -39.30
C LEU A 8 -0.76 -4.16 -38.30
N ALA A 9 -0.90 -2.85 -38.53
CA ALA A 9 -0.43 -1.83 -37.60
C ALA A 9 -1.19 -1.87 -36.26
N THR A 10 -2.51 -2.05 -36.28
CA THR A 10 -3.30 -2.18 -35.04
C THR A 10 -3.00 -3.48 -34.30
N ALA A 11 -2.76 -4.59 -35.01
CA ALA A 11 -2.40 -5.86 -34.39
C ALA A 11 -1.00 -5.81 -33.77
N ALA A 12 -0.04 -5.15 -34.43
CA ALA A 12 1.30 -4.96 -33.88
C ALA A 12 1.29 -4.05 -32.64
N LEU A 13 0.49 -2.98 -32.65
CA LEU A 13 0.37 -2.06 -31.52
C LEU A 13 -0.31 -2.73 -30.32
N MET A 14 -1.35 -3.54 -30.55
CA MET A 14 -1.98 -4.35 -29.49
C MET A 14 -1.06 -5.45 -28.94
N ALA A 15 -0.24 -6.08 -29.79
CA ALA A 15 0.74 -7.07 -29.34
C ALA A 15 1.85 -6.45 -28.47
N VAL A 16 2.30 -5.24 -28.81
CA VAL A 16 3.27 -4.49 -28.00
C VAL A 16 2.65 -4.09 -26.65
N CYS A 17 1.40 -3.63 -26.63
CA CYS A 17 0.69 -3.34 -25.38
C CYS A 17 0.52 -4.59 -24.50
N LEU A 18 0.19 -5.75 -25.08
CA LEU A 18 0.05 -7.01 -24.35
C LEU A 18 1.38 -7.54 -23.80
N VAL A 19 2.49 -7.37 -24.53
CA VAL A 19 3.84 -7.74 -24.05
C VAL A 19 4.31 -6.79 -22.94
N SER A 20 3.99 -5.50 -23.01
CA SER A 20 4.26 -4.55 -21.94
C SER A 20 3.47 -4.85 -20.66
N LEU A 21 2.21 -5.31 -20.76
CA LEU A 21 1.44 -5.77 -19.60
C LEU A 21 2.01 -7.09 -19.03
N SER A 22 2.43 -8.02 -19.89
CA SER A 22 2.99 -9.31 -19.46
C SER A 22 4.38 -9.19 -18.80
N ALA A 23 5.13 -8.12 -19.04
CA ALA A 23 6.41 -7.86 -18.38
C ALA A 23 6.26 -7.18 -17.00
N CYS A 24 5.11 -6.55 -16.74
CA CYS A 24 4.79 -6.01 -15.42
C CYS A 24 4.27 -7.07 -14.45
N THR A 25 3.74 -8.20 -14.94
CA THR A 25 3.16 -9.24 -14.07
C THR A 25 4.14 -10.33 -13.62
N ALA A 26 5.32 -10.44 -14.22
CA ALA A 26 6.22 -11.58 -14.00
C ALA A 26 7.16 -11.44 -12.78
N LYS A 27 7.05 -10.37 -11.99
CA LYS A 27 7.94 -10.13 -10.85
C LYS A 27 7.21 -9.74 -9.56
N GLN A 28 5.90 -9.92 -9.53
CA GLN A 28 5.02 -9.60 -8.40
C GLN A 28 4.26 -10.86 -7.95
N GLU A 29 4.95 -12.00 -7.98
CA GLU A 29 4.51 -13.26 -7.37
C GLU A 29 5.69 -13.79 -6.56
N ASP A 30 5.98 -13.14 -5.44
CA ASP A 30 6.58 -13.77 -4.27
C ASP A 30 6.51 -12.78 -3.11
N SER A 31 5.86 -13.20 -2.03
CA SER A 31 5.67 -12.49 -0.77
C SER A 31 4.54 -11.46 -0.71
N ALA A 32 3.32 -11.98 -0.61
CA ALA A 32 2.29 -11.43 0.26
C ALA A 32 1.37 -12.58 0.69
N ALA A 33 1.91 -13.53 1.43
CA ALA A 33 1.06 -14.37 2.26
C ALA A 33 0.52 -13.46 3.37
N ALA A 34 -0.71 -12.96 3.18
CA ALA A 34 -1.43 -12.25 4.22
C ALA A 34 -1.42 -13.11 5.49
N ALA A 35 -0.90 -12.57 6.61
CA ALA A 35 -0.94 -13.26 7.89
C ALA A 35 -2.38 -13.62 8.22
N ALA A 36 -2.62 -14.87 8.66
CA ALA A 36 -3.96 -15.29 9.08
C ALA A 36 -4.37 -14.69 10.42
N ILE A 37 -3.43 -14.06 11.14
CA ILE A 37 -3.61 -13.44 12.44
C ILE A 37 -3.65 -11.91 12.26
N SER A 38 -4.75 -11.30 12.71
CA SER A 38 -4.90 -9.84 12.71
C SER A 38 -3.94 -9.20 13.72
N THR A 39 -3.19 -8.21 13.26
CA THR A 39 -2.27 -7.39 14.06
C THR A 39 -2.86 -6.03 14.44
N ASP A 40 -4.03 -5.66 13.90
CA ASP A 40 -4.71 -4.40 14.20
C ASP A 40 -5.50 -4.48 15.51
N GLY A 41 -5.09 -3.69 16.51
CA GLY A 41 -5.77 -3.58 17.79
C GLY A 41 -5.11 -2.56 18.71
N THR A 42 -5.48 -2.53 19.99
CA THR A 42 -4.91 -1.58 20.95
C THR A 42 -3.60 -2.12 21.52
N PRO A 43 -2.48 -1.36 21.47
CA PRO A 43 -1.22 -1.82 22.04
C PRO A 43 -1.34 -1.97 23.55
N VAL A 44 -0.81 -3.07 24.08
CA VAL A 44 -0.80 -3.40 25.51
C VAL A 44 0.63 -3.30 26.01
N THR A 45 0.94 -2.20 26.68
CA THR A 45 2.27 -1.92 27.25
C THR A 45 2.36 -2.15 28.76
N ASP A 46 1.30 -2.71 29.36
CA ASP A 46 1.25 -2.99 30.79
C ASP A 46 1.98 -4.28 31.15
N ALA A 47 2.15 -4.56 32.45
CA ALA A 47 2.81 -5.77 32.96
C ALA A 47 2.24 -7.09 32.39
N MET A 48 0.98 -7.07 31.95
CA MET A 48 0.37 -8.19 31.23
C MET A 48 1.01 -8.40 29.85
N GLY A 49 1.22 -7.34 29.07
CA GLY A 49 1.93 -7.39 27.79
C GLY A 49 3.34 -7.95 27.95
N ASP A 50 4.08 -7.49 28.96
CA ASP A 50 5.43 -8.01 29.25
C ASP A 50 5.41 -9.49 29.61
N SER A 51 4.43 -9.94 30.41
CA SER A 51 4.27 -11.35 30.74
C SER A 51 3.99 -12.23 29.51
N LEU A 52 3.21 -11.71 28.56
CA LEU A 52 2.90 -12.40 27.31
C LEU A 52 4.13 -12.49 26.41
N LYS A 53 4.92 -11.41 26.29
CA LYS A 53 6.22 -11.41 25.59
C LYS A 53 7.16 -12.44 26.19
N LEU A 54 7.34 -12.44 27.52
CA LEU A 54 8.18 -13.40 28.24
C LEU A 54 7.72 -14.85 28.04
N SER A 55 6.41 -15.10 28.03
CA SER A 55 5.86 -16.44 27.78
C SER A 55 6.20 -16.93 26.37
N ALA A 56 6.07 -16.06 25.36
CA ALA A 56 6.41 -16.37 23.98
C ALA A 56 7.91 -16.61 23.82
N VAL A 57 8.76 -15.78 24.44
CA VAL A 57 10.22 -15.96 24.45
C VAL A 57 10.61 -17.28 25.13
N SER A 58 9.95 -17.67 26.22
CA SER A 58 10.23 -18.93 26.90
C SER A 58 9.99 -20.14 25.99
N VAL A 59 8.88 -20.13 25.23
CA VAL A 59 8.58 -21.18 24.24
C VAL A 59 9.59 -21.16 23.10
N LEU A 60 9.91 -19.97 22.58
CA LEU A 60 10.88 -19.79 21.50
C LEU A 60 12.30 -20.22 21.90
N GLY A 61 12.66 -20.08 23.18
CA GLY A 61 13.96 -20.44 23.74
C GLY A 61 14.17 -21.94 23.99
N MET A 62 13.14 -22.77 23.90
CA MET A 62 13.25 -24.22 24.10
C MET A 62 14.22 -24.88 23.10
N SER A 63 14.95 -25.91 23.51
CA SER A 63 15.81 -26.68 22.60
C SER A 63 14.97 -27.53 21.63
N ASN A 64 15.57 -27.99 20.52
CA ASN A 64 14.84 -28.83 19.56
C ASN A 64 14.34 -30.12 20.21
N GLU A 65 15.14 -30.70 21.10
CA GLU A 65 14.79 -31.91 21.85
C GLU A 65 13.60 -31.64 22.79
N GLN A 66 13.59 -30.49 23.47
CA GLN A 66 12.49 -30.08 24.32
C GLN A 66 11.20 -29.86 23.53
N LEU A 67 11.28 -29.19 22.37
CA LEU A 67 10.13 -28.98 21.49
C LEU A 67 9.53 -30.29 20.99
N ILE A 68 10.37 -31.27 20.62
CA ILE A 68 9.91 -32.60 20.19
C ILE A 68 9.20 -33.34 21.32
N VAL A 69 9.74 -33.24 22.55
CA VAL A 69 9.12 -33.88 23.73
C VAL A 69 7.79 -33.21 24.06
N GLN A 70 7.74 -31.87 24.05
CA GLN A 70 6.51 -31.11 24.33
C GLN A 70 5.45 -31.31 23.25
N GLU A 71 5.82 -31.40 21.97
CA GLU A 71 4.90 -31.74 20.88
C GLU A 71 4.24 -33.11 21.11
N LYS A 72 5.03 -34.11 21.49
CA LYS A 72 4.51 -35.46 21.76
C LYS A 72 3.62 -35.50 22.99
N LEU A 73 3.97 -34.76 24.04
CA LEU A 73 3.17 -34.65 25.26
C LEU A 73 1.84 -33.93 24.98
N ALA A 74 1.85 -32.81 24.27
CA ALA A 74 0.65 -32.08 23.87
C ALA A 74 -0.28 -32.97 23.02
N LYS A 75 0.27 -33.71 22.05
CA LYS A 75 -0.49 -34.70 21.27
C LYS A 75 -1.11 -35.80 22.13
N ALA A 76 -0.35 -36.32 23.11
CA ALA A 76 -0.84 -37.36 24.01
C ALA A 76 -1.95 -36.86 24.94
N GLN A 77 -1.96 -35.56 25.26
CA GLN A 77 -2.99 -34.90 26.06
C GLN A 77 -4.20 -34.44 25.24
N GLY A 78 -4.16 -34.55 23.91
CA GLY A 78 -5.21 -34.09 23.01
C GLY A 78 -5.17 -32.58 22.69
N ASP A 79 -4.10 -31.88 23.10
CA ASP A 79 -3.90 -30.46 22.80
C ASP A 79 -3.24 -30.29 21.42
N ILE A 80 -4.09 -30.19 20.40
CA ILE A 80 -3.68 -30.06 18.99
C ILE A 80 -3.12 -28.67 18.71
N SER A 81 -3.61 -27.64 19.39
CA SER A 81 -3.14 -26.25 19.29
C SER A 81 -1.68 -26.11 19.68
N SER A 82 -1.31 -26.52 20.89
CA SER A 82 0.07 -26.42 21.38
C SER A 82 1.02 -27.31 20.58
N ALA A 83 0.56 -28.51 20.17
CA ALA A 83 1.34 -29.37 19.28
C ALA A 83 1.67 -28.71 17.94
N ARG A 84 0.74 -27.94 17.36
CA ARG A 84 0.98 -27.18 16.12
C ARG A 84 2.03 -26.10 16.31
N ILE A 85 2.02 -25.41 17.46
CA ILE A 85 3.00 -24.37 17.80
C ILE A 85 4.41 -24.96 17.87
N TYR A 86 4.60 -26.04 18.64
CA TYR A 86 5.92 -26.70 18.76
C TYR A 86 6.42 -27.22 17.41
N ARG A 87 5.51 -27.78 16.60
CA ARG A 87 5.85 -28.25 15.26
C ARG A 87 6.26 -27.11 14.32
N ALA A 88 5.51 -26.00 14.32
CA ALA A 88 5.85 -24.82 13.52
C ALA A 88 7.23 -24.28 13.86
N GLN A 89 7.60 -24.28 15.15
CA GLN A 89 8.93 -23.87 15.60
C GLN A 89 10.04 -24.83 15.18
N LEU A 90 9.79 -26.15 15.23
CA LEU A 90 10.71 -27.16 14.71
C LEU A 90 10.91 -27.01 13.20
N ASP A 91 9.84 -26.79 12.45
CA ASP A 91 9.88 -26.58 11.00
C ASP A 91 10.64 -25.29 10.66
N ALA A 92 10.38 -24.19 11.37
CA ALA A 92 11.09 -22.92 11.23
C ALA A 92 12.59 -23.10 11.48
N ARG A 93 12.97 -23.78 12.57
CA ARG A 93 14.38 -24.07 12.88
C ARG A 93 15.02 -25.04 11.89
N GLY A 94 14.28 -25.99 11.35
CA GLY A 94 14.73 -26.89 10.29
C GLY A 94 15.09 -26.13 9.01
N LYS A 95 14.26 -25.16 8.62
CA LYS A 95 14.46 -24.35 7.41
C LYS A 95 15.51 -23.24 7.59
N LEU A 96 15.38 -22.46 8.66
CA LEU A 96 16.11 -21.21 8.89
C LEU A 96 17.36 -21.37 9.78
N GLY A 97 17.55 -22.55 10.38
CA GLY A 97 18.66 -22.87 11.25
C GLY A 97 18.39 -22.51 12.72
N SER A 98 19.42 -22.58 13.55
CA SER A 98 19.32 -22.30 14.99
C SER A 98 18.85 -20.87 15.25
N LEU A 99 18.06 -20.72 16.32
CA LEU A 99 17.74 -19.41 16.89
C LEU A 99 19.04 -18.70 17.29
N LYS A 100 19.20 -17.44 16.86
CA LYS A 100 20.33 -16.59 17.25
C LYS A 100 19.93 -15.60 18.33
N ASP A 101 18.82 -14.91 18.09
CA ASP A 101 18.37 -13.82 18.96
C ASP A 101 16.87 -13.59 18.81
N ILE A 102 16.26 -12.94 19.79
CA ILE A 102 14.86 -12.52 19.78
C ILE A 102 14.85 -11.03 20.07
N ASP A 103 14.28 -10.26 19.15
CA ASP A 103 14.19 -8.82 19.28
C ASP A 103 13.03 -8.47 20.22
N LEU A 104 13.34 -8.37 21.51
CA LEU A 104 12.38 -7.99 22.54
C LEU A 104 12.02 -6.49 22.52
N GLU A 105 12.89 -5.65 21.93
CA GLU A 105 12.68 -4.21 21.85
C GLU A 105 11.59 -3.89 20.85
N ASN A 106 11.59 -4.59 19.71
CA ASN A 106 10.56 -4.48 18.67
C ASN A 106 9.38 -5.46 18.86
N ALA A 107 9.31 -6.13 20.00
CA ALA A 107 8.18 -7.01 20.30
C ALA A 107 6.94 -6.18 20.69
N GLU A 108 5.82 -6.43 20.02
CA GLU A 108 4.56 -5.75 20.28
C GLU A 108 3.51 -6.71 20.83
N VAL A 109 2.64 -6.22 21.69
CA VAL A 109 1.45 -6.95 22.14
C VAL A 109 0.26 -6.07 21.83
N VAL A 110 -0.71 -6.64 21.15
CA VAL A 110 -1.91 -5.95 20.72
C VAL A 110 -3.12 -6.72 21.21
N MET A 111 -4.10 -6.03 21.81
CA MET A 111 -5.39 -6.61 22.13
C MET A 111 -6.36 -6.34 20.98
N LEU A 112 -6.97 -7.40 20.45
CA LEU A 112 -7.97 -7.32 19.38
C LEU A 112 -9.34 -6.94 19.92
N ALA A 113 -10.22 -6.51 19.02
CA ALA A 113 -11.61 -6.14 19.33
C ALA A 113 -12.43 -7.31 19.92
N ASP A 114 -12.00 -8.54 19.71
CA ASP A 114 -12.62 -9.77 20.25
C ASP A 114 -12.12 -10.12 21.67
N GLY A 115 -11.21 -9.34 22.24
CA GLY A 115 -10.61 -9.57 23.56
C GLY A 115 -9.47 -10.59 23.58
N SER A 116 -9.01 -11.06 22.41
CA SER A 116 -7.78 -11.84 22.30
C SER A 116 -6.53 -10.95 22.31
N TYR A 117 -5.39 -11.53 22.74
CA TYR A 117 -4.10 -10.87 22.73
C TYR A 117 -3.22 -11.46 21.63
N THR A 118 -2.78 -10.64 20.69
CA THR A 118 -1.78 -10.99 19.68
C THR A 118 -0.42 -10.47 20.11
N VAL A 119 0.58 -11.35 20.21
CA VAL A 119 1.98 -11.00 20.48
C VAL A 119 2.78 -11.15 19.20
N SER A 120 3.45 -10.09 18.79
CA SER A 120 4.31 -10.02 17.61
C SER A 120 5.76 -9.95 18.08
N LEU A 121 6.56 -11.00 17.81
CA LEU A 121 7.98 -11.03 18.16
C LEU A 121 8.84 -11.25 16.91
N PRO A 122 9.76 -10.34 16.57
CA PRO A 122 10.76 -10.60 15.55
C PRO A 122 11.80 -11.60 16.07
N VAL A 123 11.97 -12.70 15.34
CA VAL A 123 12.85 -13.82 15.70
C VAL A 123 13.97 -13.94 14.68
N ILE A 124 15.21 -13.80 15.14
CA ILE A 124 16.41 -13.83 14.29
C ILE A 124 16.97 -15.25 14.28
N PHE A 125 16.86 -15.92 13.14
CA PHE A 125 17.47 -17.22 12.89
C PHE A 125 18.79 -17.07 12.13
N ARG A 126 19.56 -18.16 12.06
CA ARG A 126 20.86 -18.14 11.37
C ARG A 126 20.76 -17.75 9.89
N LYS A 127 19.69 -18.12 9.18
CA LYS A 127 19.50 -17.90 7.74
C LYS A 127 18.50 -16.79 7.39
N GLY A 128 17.93 -16.09 8.37
CA GLY A 128 16.95 -15.03 8.13
C GLY A 128 16.17 -14.65 9.39
N THR A 129 15.41 -13.56 9.30
CA THR A 129 14.52 -13.08 10.38
C THR A 129 13.08 -13.38 10.00
N MET A 130 12.28 -13.86 10.96
CA MET A 130 10.85 -14.11 10.81
C MET A 130 10.08 -13.39 11.90
N LEU A 131 8.82 -13.05 11.64
CA LEU A 131 7.91 -12.54 12.66
C LEU A 131 7.12 -13.71 13.26
N TYR A 132 7.19 -13.87 14.57
CA TYR A 132 6.40 -14.84 15.31
C TYR A 132 5.16 -14.15 15.88
N LEU A 133 3.99 -14.55 15.39
CA LEU A 133 2.68 -14.06 15.82
C LEU A 133 2.03 -15.11 16.72
N LEU A 134 1.65 -14.71 17.93
CA LEU A 134 0.98 -15.56 18.90
C LEU A 134 -0.34 -14.92 19.31
N ASN A 135 -1.47 -15.46 18.86
CA ASN A 135 -2.79 -15.06 19.32
C ASN A 135 -3.24 -15.95 20.49
N LEU A 136 -3.72 -15.30 21.55
CA LEU A 136 -4.17 -15.89 22.79
C LEU A 136 -5.59 -15.41 23.08
N ASN A 137 -6.56 -16.31 22.93
CA ASN A 137 -7.91 -16.01 23.35
C ASN A 137 -8.10 -16.44 24.82
N MET A 138 -8.14 -15.46 25.73
CA MET A 138 -8.27 -15.71 27.17
C MET A 138 -9.64 -16.27 27.57
N ALA A 139 -10.67 -16.09 26.73
CA ALA A 139 -12.02 -16.57 27.00
C ALA A 139 -12.19 -18.04 26.59
N THR A 140 -11.65 -18.44 25.44
CA THR A 140 -11.75 -19.82 24.93
C THR A 140 -10.57 -20.70 25.30
N GLN A 141 -9.50 -20.13 25.87
CA GLN A 141 -8.20 -20.78 26.11
C GLN A 141 -7.56 -21.31 24.82
N GLU A 142 -7.96 -20.78 23.67
CA GLU A 142 -7.38 -21.16 22.38
C GLU A 142 -6.10 -20.38 22.11
N ILE A 143 -5.06 -21.10 21.68
CA ILE A 143 -3.75 -20.53 21.36
C ILE A 143 -3.40 -20.85 19.91
N GLN A 144 -3.10 -19.82 19.14
CA GLN A 144 -2.65 -19.95 17.76
C GLN A 144 -1.33 -19.23 17.58
N ALA A 145 -0.35 -19.91 17.00
CA ALA A 145 0.93 -19.29 16.64
C ALA A 145 1.29 -19.55 15.19
N GLU A 146 1.84 -18.54 14.55
CA GLU A 146 2.28 -18.58 13.17
C GLU A 146 3.63 -17.86 13.02
N PHE A 147 4.50 -18.39 12.15
CA PHE A 147 5.67 -17.68 11.67
C PHE A 147 5.32 -17.07 10.32
N THR A 148 5.34 -15.75 10.26
CA THR A 148 5.13 -15.00 9.03
C THR A 148 6.44 -14.35 8.60
N ASP A 149 6.60 -14.18 7.29
CA ASP A 149 7.66 -13.32 6.79
C ASP A 149 7.46 -11.89 7.35
N MET A 150 8.56 -11.17 7.57
CA MET A 150 8.62 -9.80 8.12
C MET A 150 7.83 -8.74 7.31
N GLY A 151 6.98 -9.14 6.36
CA GLY A 151 6.14 -8.27 5.55
C GLY A 151 4.69 -8.13 6.05
N ALA A 152 4.28 -8.85 7.11
CA ALA A 152 2.89 -8.86 7.56
C ALA A 152 2.61 -8.07 8.86
N GLY A 153 3.64 -7.61 9.56
CA GLY A 153 3.52 -6.64 10.65
C GLY A 153 4.50 -5.52 10.36
N GLU A 154 4.03 -4.27 10.38
CA GLU A 154 4.84 -3.07 10.16
C GLU A 154 5.84 -2.86 11.31
N THR A 155 6.83 -3.74 11.43
CA THR A 155 8.03 -3.43 12.20
C THR A 155 9.01 -2.76 11.26
N GLU A 156 9.47 -1.56 11.63
CA GLU A 156 10.50 -0.80 10.94
C GLU A 156 11.71 -1.72 10.64
N GLY A 157 11.75 -2.25 9.42
CA GLY A 157 12.94 -2.94 8.93
C GLY A 157 14.12 -1.99 9.08
N SER A 158 15.32 -2.50 9.39
CA SER A 158 16.49 -1.63 9.50
C SER A 158 16.57 -0.70 8.28
N VAL A 159 16.95 0.57 8.48
CA VAL A 159 16.93 1.59 7.42
C VAL A 159 17.56 1.08 6.11
N GLY A 160 18.57 0.21 6.20
CA GLY A 160 19.17 -0.45 5.04
C GLY A 160 18.24 -1.37 4.25
N ALA A 161 17.39 -2.17 4.90
CA ALA A 161 16.42 -3.05 4.24
C ALA A 161 15.24 -2.27 3.65
N LEU A 162 14.77 -1.23 4.34
CA LEU A 162 13.77 -0.29 3.82
C LEU A 162 14.32 0.49 2.61
N MET A 163 15.57 0.94 2.66
CA MET A 163 16.22 1.61 1.53
C MET A 163 16.42 0.67 0.34
N ALA A 164 16.78 -0.60 0.59
CA ALA A 164 16.91 -1.59 -0.47
C ALA A 164 15.57 -1.83 -1.18
N SER A 165 14.49 -2.04 -0.43
CA SER A 165 13.15 -2.23 -1.01
C SER A 165 12.63 -0.95 -1.70
N ALA A 166 12.72 0.20 -1.03
CA ALA A 166 12.31 1.50 -1.60
C ALA A 166 13.08 1.85 -2.88
N SER A 167 14.38 1.53 -2.96
CA SER A 167 15.19 1.78 -4.15
C SER A 167 14.77 0.91 -5.34
N VAL A 168 14.36 -0.35 -5.09
CA VAL A 168 13.82 -1.23 -6.13
C VAL A 168 12.51 -0.66 -6.70
N TYR A 169 11.56 -0.27 -5.83
CA TYR A 169 10.31 0.34 -6.29
C TYR A 169 10.53 1.68 -7.00
N SER A 170 11.47 2.50 -6.51
CA SER A 170 11.84 3.76 -7.15
C SER A 170 12.49 3.54 -8.52
N ALA A 171 13.37 2.55 -8.66
CA ALA A 171 14.00 2.23 -9.93
C ALA A 171 12.98 1.72 -10.96
N ILE A 172 11.99 0.94 -10.54
CA ILE A 172 10.89 0.49 -11.41
C ILE A 172 10.01 1.69 -11.82
N GLY A 173 9.64 2.56 -10.88
CA GLY A 173 8.85 3.77 -11.17
C GLY A 173 9.57 4.73 -12.12
N ILE A 174 10.80 5.09 -11.82
CA ILE A 174 11.61 6.00 -12.66
C ILE A 174 11.92 5.35 -14.01
N GLY A 175 12.23 4.05 -14.02
CA GLY A 175 12.53 3.31 -15.25
C GLY A 175 11.35 3.22 -16.20
N THR A 176 10.13 3.02 -15.68
CA THR A 176 8.91 2.97 -16.51
C THR A 176 8.57 4.34 -17.11
N VAL A 177 8.69 5.43 -16.35
CA VAL A 177 8.51 6.80 -16.88
C VAL A 177 9.54 7.09 -17.98
N PHE A 178 10.80 6.72 -17.79
CA PHE A 178 11.84 6.92 -18.80
C PHE A 178 11.59 6.09 -20.07
N ALA A 179 11.15 4.85 -19.93
CA ALA A 179 10.79 3.98 -21.05
C ALA A 179 9.59 4.54 -21.85
N VAL A 180 8.55 5.04 -21.18
CA VAL A 180 7.40 5.67 -21.83
C VAL A 180 7.80 6.92 -22.61
N LEU A 181 8.67 7.77 -22.04
CA LEU A 181 9.18 8.97 -22.73
C LEU A 181 10.00 8.62 -23.98
N ILE A 182 10.86 7.60 -23.91
CA ILE A 182 11.60 7.09 -25.08
C ILE A 182 10.62 6.57 -26.15
N PHE A 183 9.59 5.84 -25.73
CA PHE A 183 8.58 5.31 -26.65
C PHE A 183 7.80 6.42 -27.37
N ILE A 184 7.37 7.46 -26.65
CA ILE A 184 6.70 8.63 -27.24
C ILE A 184 7.65 9.38 -28.20
N SER A 185 8.92 9.53 -27.83
CA SER A 185 9.94 10.13 -28.71
C SER A 185 10.09 9.35 -30.03
N LEU A 186 10.11 8.02 -29.96
CA LEU A 186 10.13 7.15 -31.14
C LEU A 186 8.86 7.28 -32.00
N LEU A 187 7.68 7.36 -31.39
CA LEU A 187 6.42 7.56 -32.14
C LEU A 187 6.42 8.89 -32.91
N ILE A 188 6.88 9.97 -32.28
CA ILE A 188 7.00 11.28 -32.94
C ILE A 188 8.04 11.22 -34.07
N ALA A 189 9.17 10.54 -33.87
CA ALA A 189 10.18 10.34 -34.91
C ALA A 189 9.65 9.51 -36.09
N CYS A 190 8.88 8.46 -35.82
CA CYS A 190 8.22 7.65 -36.85
C CYS A 190 7.18 8.46 -37.63
N PHE A 191 6.38 9.32 -36.98
CA PHE A 191 5.48 10.24 -37.69
C PHE A 191 6.25 11.25 -38.55
N LYS A 192 7.40 11.75 -38.08
CA LYS A 192 8.28 12.64 -38.86
C LYS A 192 8.83 11.94 -40.10
N LEU A 193 9.17 10.65 -40.01
CA LEU A 193 9.60 9.83 -41.15
C LEU A 193 8.46 9.62 -42.17
N VAL A 194 7.23 9.37 -41.72
CA VAL A 194 6.05 9.24 -42.60
C VAL A 194 5.74 10.57 -43.30
N HIS A 195 5.82 11.70 -42.60
CA HIS A 195 5.56 13.02 -43.17
C HIS A 195 6.61 13.43 -44.24
N LYS A 196 7.87 12.98 -44.09
CA LYS A 196 8.91 13.16 -45.11
C LYS A 196 8.71 12.26 -46.34
N PHE A 197 8.06 11.11 -46.17
CA PHE A 197 7.74 10.21 -47.28
C PHE A 197 6.49 10.67 -48.06
N GLU A 198 5.54 11.36 -47.39
CA GLU A 198 4.35 11.94 -48.02
C GLU A 198 4.66 13.25 -48.78
N SER A 199 5.54 14.09 -48.23
CA SER A 199 6.00 15.33 -48.90
C SER A 199 6.92 15.10 -50.10
N GLY A 200 7.42 13.89 -50.30
CA GLY A 200 8.14 13.49 -51.53
C GLY A 200 7.22 13.13 -52.71
N ALA A 201 5.92 12.94 -52.50
CA ALA A 201 4.99 12.42 -53.51
C ALA A 201 4.01 13.46 -54.08
N SER A 202 4.07 14.72 -53.66
CA SER A 202 3.16 15.75 -54.16
C SER A 202 3.89 17.07 -54.43
N LYS A 203 4.56 17.12 -55.58
CA LYS A 203 4.89 18.39 -56.25
C LYS A 203 3.86 18.63 -57.35
N LYS A 204 2.84 19.44 -57.06
CA LYS A 204 2.09 20.21 -58.06
C LYS A 204 1.55 21.49 -57.42
N GLU A 205 1.81 22.60 -58.09
CA GLU A 205 1.69 24.02 -57.71
C GLU A 205 0.32 24.49 -57.15
N GLU A 206 0.41 25.33 -56.10
CA GLU A 206 -0.17 26.69 -55.84
C GLU A 206 -1.58 27.11 -56.36
N PRO A 207 -2.29 28.08 -55.70
CA PRO A 207 -1.75 29.32 -55.14
C PRO A 207 -2.23 29.78 -53.75
N ALA A 208 -1.48 30.77 -53.25
CA ALA A 208 -1.61 31.57 -52.04
C ALA A 208 -3.05 31.96 -51.60
N LYS A 209 -3.29 31.85 -50.29
CA LYS A 209 -4.26 32.70 -49.57
C LYS A 209 -3.54 33.47 -48.45
N ALA A 210 -3.88 34.76 -48.40
CA ALA A 210 -3.36 35.82 -47.55
C ALA A 210 -3.40 35.50 -46.03
N PRO A 211 -2.58 36.20 -45.21
CA PRO A 211 -2.33 35.81 -43.82
C PRO A 211 -3.55 36.12 -42.95
N VAL A 212 -4.14 35.10 -42.35
CA VAL A 212 -5.13 35.27 -41.28
C VAL A 212 -4.36 35.48 -39.97
N LYS A 213 -4.59 36.66 -39.42
CA LYS A 213 -4.22 37.19 -38.09
C LYS A 213 -3.95 36.10 -37.04
N ALA A 214 -2.75 36.15 -36.46
CA ALA A 214 -2.35 35.34 -35.32
C ALA A 214 -3.28 35.61 -34.12
N ALA A 215 -3.96 34.55 -33.65
CA ALA A 215 -4.46 34.51 -32.28
C ALA A 215 -3.26 34.24 -31.37
N ALA A 216 -3.10 35.09 -30.35
CA ALA A 216 -2.07 34.93 -29.33
C ALA A 216 -2.23 33.57 -28.61
N PRO A 217 -1.14 32.89 -28.23
CA PRO A 217 -1.25 31.77 -27.31
C PRO A 217 -1.79 32.29 -25.98
N GLU A 218 -2.96 31.78 -25.58
CA GLU A 218 -3.38 31.82 -24.18
C GLU A 218 -2.26 31.19 -23.36
N GLY A 219 -1.71 31.96 -22.42
CA GLY A 219 -0.80 31.45 -21.42
C GLY A 219 -1.47 30.33 -20.62
N PRO A 220 -0.70 29.49 -19.90
CA PRO A 220 -1.27 28.43 -19.09
C PRO A 220 -2.27 29.05 -18.11
N GLY A 221 -3.55 28.78 -18.38
CA GLY A 221 -4.63 29.05 -17.46
C GLY A 221 -4.35 28.29 -16.18
N ASN A 222 -4.47 29.00 -15.07
CA ASN A 222 -4.21 28.53 -13.73
C ASN A 222 -5.25 27.45 -13.34
N GLU A 223 -5.10 26.23 -13.83
CA GLU A 223 -5.97 25.07 -13.54
C GLU A 223 -5.81 24.55 -12.09
N ALA A 224 -4.82 25.07 -11.34
CA ALA A 224 -4.59 24.70 -9.94
C ALA A 224 -5.59 25.32 -8.94
N LEU A 225 -6.33 26.37 -9.32
CA LEU A 225 -7.28 27.02 -8.40
C LEU A 225 -8.71 26.46 -8.48
N SER A 226 -9.04 25.68 -9.51
CA SER A 226 -10.36 25.06 -9.64
C SER A 226 -10.54 23.85 -8.73
N GLU A 227 -9.49 23.04 -8.52
CA GLU A 227 -9.55 21.86 -7.65
C GLU A 227 -9.61 22.23 -6.15
N ASP A 228 -9.02 23.37 -5.78
CA ASP A 228 -9.03 23.86 -4.39
C ASP A 228 -10.31 24.61 -4.01
N SER A 229 -11.23 24.85 -4.95
CA SER A 229 -12.48 25.56 -4.66
C SER A 229 -13.43 24.74 -3.76
N GLU A 230 -13.44 23.42 -3.93
CA GLU A 230 -14.18 22.49 -3.08
C GLU A 230 -13.55 22.38 -1.69
N LEU A 231 -12.21 22.29 -1.62
CA LEU A 231 -11.48 22.28 -0.35
C LEU A 231 -11.67 23.59 0.43
N ALA A 232 -11.56 24.74 -0.25
CA ALA A 232 -11.79 26.05 0.34
C ALA A 232 -13.24 26.18 0.84
N ALA A 233 -14.22 25.60 0.14
CA ALA A 233 -15.62 25.62 0.58
C ALA A 233 -15.84 24.79 1.86
N VAL A 234 -15.22 23.60 1.97
CA VAL A 234 -15.31 22.76 3.18
C VAL A 234 -14.62 23.42 4.38
N ILE A 235 -13.44 23.99 4.18
CA ILE A 235 -12.72 24.73 5.22
C ILE A 235 -13.54 25.94 5.68
N THR A 236 -14.11 26.70 4.75
CA THR A 236 -14.98 27.85 5.06
C THR A 236 -16.24 27.43 5.83
N ALA A 237 -16.86 26.32 5.44
CA ALA A 237 -18.04 25.78 6.13
C ALA A 237 -17.70 25.30 7.56
N ALA A 238 -16.54 24.68 7.75
CA ALA A 238 -16.07 24.23 9.07
C ALA A 238 -15.79 25.42 10.01
N ILE A 239 -15.16 26.49 9.51
CA ILE A 239 -14.91 27.71 10.28
C ILE A 239 -16.23 28.40 10.64
N ALA A 240 -17.16 28.53 9.70
CA ALA A 240 -18.48 29.09 9.93
C ALA A 240 -19.28 28.30 11.00
N ALA A 241 -19.23 26.97 10.95
CA ALA A 241 -19.86 26.12 11.95
C ALA A 241 -19.22 26.28 13.34
N TYR A 242 -17.89 26.43 13.41
CA TYR A 242 -17.16 26.64 14.66
C TYR A 242 -17.40 28.03 15.27
N GLU A 243 -17.43 29.08 14.45
CA GLU A 243 -17.67 30.44 14.91
C GLU A 243 -19.16 30.75 15.15
N GLY A 244 -20.06 29.83 14.79
CA GLY A 244 -21.51 30.04 14.86
C GLY A 244 -22.01 31.16 13.95
N THR A 245 -21.21 31.53 12.94
CA THR A 245 -21.50 32.60 11.97
C THR A 245 -21.88 31.96 10.63
N SER A 246 -22.81 32.54 9.88
CA SER A 246 -23.13 32.00 8.54
C SER A 246 -21.99 32.33 7.59
N SER A 247 -21.55 31.35 6.78
CA SER A 247 -20.51 31.51 5.75
C SER A 247 -20.80 32.64 4.73
N ASN A 248 -22.06 33.03 4.57
CA ASN A 248 -22.49 34.06 3.62
C ASN A 248 -22.69 35.47 4.25
N GLY A 249 -22.20 35.72 5.47
CA GLY A 249 -22.38 37.01 6.15
C GLY A 249 -23.85 37.36 6.49
N LEU A 250 -24.76 36.39 6.40
CA LEU A 250 -26.18 36.56 6.70
C LEU A 250 -26.41 36.42 8.21
N VAL A 251 -26.83 37.51 8.85
CA VAL A 251 -27.19 37.53 10.28
C VAL A 251 -28.71 37.33 10.42
N VAL A 252 -29.12 36.13 10.84
CA VAL A 252 -30.53 35.85 11.14
C VAL A 252 -30.86 36.35 12.56
N ARG A 253 -31.69 37.39 12.66
CA ARG A 253 -32.24 37.89 13.94
C ARG A 253 -33.76 37.74 13.95
N SER A 254 -34.34 37.34 15.08
CA SER A 254 -35.80 37.30 15.23
C SER A 254 -36.35 38.73 15.34
N ILE A 255 -37.08 39.20 14.32
CA ILE A 255 -37.77 40.49 14.37
C ILE A 255 -39.23 40.22 14.76
N ARG A 256 -39.63 40.64 15.96
CA ARG A 256 -41.05 40.65 16.35
C ARG A 256 -41.70 41.93 15.84
N ARG A 257 -42.78 41.80 15.06
CA ARG A 257 -43.59 42.95 14.64
C ARG A 257 -44.29 43.55 15.87
N VAL A 258 -43.94 44.78 16.20
CA VAL A 258 -44.69 45.57 17.18
C VAL A 258 -46.02 45.96 16.52
N ARG A 259 -47.15 45.52 17.08
CA ARG A 259 -48.47 46.01 16.67
C ARG A 259 -48.54 47.49 17.01
N GLY A 260 -48.41 48.34 15.99
CA GLY A 260 -48.60 49.78 16.13
C GLY A 260 -49.99 50.07 16.71
N SER A 261 -50.04 50.88 17.76
CA SER A 261 -51.27 51.40 18.30
C SER A 261 -52.03 52.14 17.19
N ALA A 262 -53.32 51.85 17.10
CA ALA A 262 -54.23 52.53 16.21
C ALA A 262 -54.15 54.05 16.46
N ARG A 263 -53.77 54.81 15.43
CA ARG A 263 -53.99 56.25 15.36
C ARG A 263 -55.50 56.50 15.51
N ARG A 264 -55.88 57.22 16.56
CA ARG A 264 -57.00 58.16 16.54
C ARG A 264 -56.41 59.56 16.40
#